data_AF-A0A943YV46-F1
#
_entry.id   AF-A0A943YV46-F1
#
_cell.length_a   1.000
_cell.length_b   1.000
_cell.length_c   1.000
_cell.angle_alpha   90.00
_cell.angle_beta   90.00
_cell.angle_gamma   90.00
#
_symmetry.space_group_name_H-M   'P 1'
#
loop_
_entity.id
_entity.type
_entity.pdbx_description
1 polymer ?
#
loop_
_entity_poly.entity_id
_entity_poly.type
_entity_poly.pdbx_seq_one_letter_code
_entity_poly.pdbx_strand_id
1 'polypeptide(L)' 'MNLEDWQTRVDSIDLGDMRLYHAYAFNEKTKQVIEGDTEHPDEQYVRMRFQQQLMGTLMQIDMEEQMRVAQEKRPSEGE' A
#
# COMPACT_ATOMS: atom_id res chain seq x y z
N MET A 1 11.25 -5.74 3.18
CA MET A 1 9.86 -6.28 3.13
C MET A 1 9.68 -7.14 1.86
N ASN A 2 8.81 -8.17 1.80
CA ASN A 2 8.54 -8.96 0.56
C ASN A 2 7.18 -8.59 -0.06
N LEU A 3 7.15 -8.21 -1.34
CA LEU A 3 5.94 -7.84 -2.09
C LEU A 3 4.99 -9.02 -2.28
N GLU A 4 5.51 -10.25 -2.34
CA GLU A 4 4.73 -11.48 -2.51
C GLU A 4 3.81 -11.76 -1.32
N ASP A 5 4.09 -11.17 -0.16
CA ASP A 5 3.25 -11.30 1.05
C ASP A 5 1.99 -10.44 1.00
N TRP A 6 1.86 -9.56 0.00
CA TRP A 6 0.73 -8.63 -0.16
C TRP A 6 -0.28 -9.15 -1.17
N GLN A 7 -1.49 -9.42 -0.71
CA GLN A 7 -2.61 -9.81 -1.56
C GLN A 7 -3.39 -8.56 -1.96
N THR A 8 -3.58 -8.36 -3.27
CA THR A 8 -4.32 -7.19 -3.81
C THR A 8 -5.70 -7.59 -4.30
N ARG A 9 -6.70 -6.77 -3.98
CA ARG A 9 -8.08 -6.95 -4.43
C ARG A 9 -8.68 -5.62 -4.84
N VAL A 10 -9.57 -5.68 -5.81
CA VAL A 10 -10.35 -4.54 -6.30
C VAL A 10 -11.79 -5.00 -6.28
N ASP A 11 -12.61 -4.36 -5.48
CA ASP A 11 -14.05 -4.53 -5.44
C ASP A 11 -14.72 -3.30 -6.09
N SER A 12 -15.93 -3.47 -6.63
CA SER A 12 -16.66 -2.37 -7.27
C SER A 12 -18.14 -2.36 -6.90
N ILE A 13 -18.72 -1.17 -6.92
CA ILE A 13 -20.15 -0.94 -6.75
C ILE A 13 -20.65 -0.13 -7.94
N ASP A 14 -21.69 -0.65 -8.58
CA ASP A 14 -22.39 0.02 -9.67
C ASP A 14 -23.53 0.88 -9.10
N LEU A 15 -23.50 2.19 -9.37
CA LEU A 15 -24.50 3.16 -8.91
C LEU A 15 -25.43 3.62 -10.05
N GLY A 16 -25.30 3.02 -11.25
CA GLY A 16 -26.11 3.32 -12.42
C GLY A 16 -25.45 4.33 -13.36
N ASP A 17 -25.14 5.53 -12.89
CA ASP A 17 -24.45 6.59 -13.64
C ASP A 17 -22.93 6.60 -13.40
N MET A 18 -22.48 5.95 -12.34
CA MET A 18 -21.07 5.86 -11.95
C MET A 18 -20.72 4.48 -11.39
N ARG A 19 -19.44 4.14 -11.43
CA ARG A 19 -18.89 2.96 -10.77
C ARG A 19 -17.79 3.39 -9.81
N LEU A 20 -17.96 3.00 -8.56
CA LEU A 20 -16.96 3.19 -7.51
C LEU A 20 -16.10 1.94 -7.40
N TYR A 21 -14.80 2.13 -7.28
CA TYR A 21 -13.85 1.04 -7.04
C TYR A 21 -13.14 1.25 -5.71
N HIS A 22 -13.15 0.20 -4.91
CA HIS A 22 -12.36 0.08 -3.69
C HIS A 22 -11.22 -0.90 -3.94
N ALA A 23 -9.99 -0.41 -3.97
CA ALA A 23 -8.81 -1.25 -4.11
C ALA A 23 -8.08 -1.34 -2.76
N TYR A 24 -7.70 -2.55 -2.35
CA TYR A 24 -6.96 -2.76 -1.11
C TYR A 24 -5.89 -3.84 -1.27
N ALA A 25 -4.86 -3.71 -0.46
CA ALA A 25 -3.77 -4.65 -0.33
C ALA A 25 -3.65 -5.06 1.14
N PHE A 26 -3.54 -6.35 1.38
CA PHE A 26 -3.47 -6.89 2.72
C PHE A 26 -2.26 -7.80 2.90
N ASN A 27 -1.56 -7.62 4.02
CA ASN A 27 -0.48 -8.48 4.45
C ASN A 27 -0.93 -9.32 5.65
N GLU A 28 -1.12 -10.62 5.42
CA GLU A 28 -1.62 -11.54 6.45
C GLU A 28 -0.67 -11.70 7.64
N LYS A 29 0.65 -11.55 7.42
CA LYS A 29 1.68 -11.71 8.45
C LYS A 29 1.72 -10.51 9.40
N THR A 30 1.65 -9.30 8.85
CA THR A 30 1.74 -8.06 9.63
C THR A 30 0.37 -7.48 10.01
N LYS A 31 -0.71 -8.05 9.46
CA LYS A 31 -2.09 -7.56 9.61
C LYS A 31 -2.28 -6.12 9.12
N GLN A 32 -1.41 -5.66 8.22
CA GLN A 32 -1.49 -4.33 7.62
C GLN A 32 -2.42 -4.33 6.41
N VAL A 33 -3.17 -3.24 6.27
CA VAL A 33 -4.05 -2.96 5.13
C VAL A 33 -3.63 -1.63 4.53
N ILE A 34 -3.56 -1.56 3.20
CA ILE A 34 -3.40 -0.33 2.43
C ILE A 34 -4.59 -0.23 1.49
N GLU A 35 -5.29 0.90 1.52
CA GLU A 35 -6.53 1.11 0.76
C GLU A 35 -6.36 2.27 -0.22
N GLY A 36 -7.12 2.23 -1.31
CA GLY A 36 -7.16 3.25 -2.34
C GLY A 36 -8.51 3.25 -3.05
N ASP A 37 -9.36 4.19 -2.68
CA ASP A 37 -10.64 4.43 -3.34
C ASP A 37 -10.46 5.31 -4.57
N THR A 38 -11.13 4.96 -5.67
CA THR A 38 -11.10 5.80 -6.87
C THR A 38 -12.37 5.68 -7.70
N GLU A 39 -12.76 6.80 -8.30
CA GLU A 39 -13.83 6.87 -9.28
C GLU A 39 -13.21 6.83 -10.67
N HIS A 40 -13.44 5.74 -11.40
CA HIS A 40 -12.93 5.60 -12.76
C HIS A 40 -13.81 4.64 -13.55
N PRO A 41 -14.04 4.84 -14.86
CA PRO A 41 -14.88 3.91 -15.64
C PRO A 41 -14.21 2.54 -15.88
N ASP A 42 -12.88 2.47 -15.88
CA ASP A 42 -12.10 1.26 -16.21
C ASP A 42 -11.43 0.62 -14.98
N GLU A 43 -11.83 -0.62 -14.64
CA GLU A 43 -11.25 -1.43 -13.55
C GLU A 43 -9.76 -1.74 -13.76
N GLN A 44 -9.33 -2.01 -15.00
CA GLN A 44 -7.93 -2.36 -15.27
C GLN A 44 -7.01 -1.18 -14.98
N TYR A 45 -7.46 0.02 -15.33
CA TYR A 45 -6.79 1.25 -14.94
C TYR A 45 -6.72 1.40 -13.41
N VAL A 46 -7.83 1.19 -12.69
CA VAL A 46 -7.84 1.25 -11.21
C VAL A 46 -6.84 0.27 -10.61
N ARG A 47 -6.87 -0.98 -11.08
CA ARG A 47 -5.96 -2.04 -10.61
C ARG A 47 -4.49 -1.68 -10.84
N MET A 48 -4.14 -1.23 -12.04
CA MET A 48 -2.78 -0.81 -12.38
C MET A 48 -2.33 0.37 -11.51
N ARG A 49 -3.18 1.39 -11.33
CA ARG A 49 -2.88 2.56 -10.52
C ARG A 49 -2.69 2.20 -9.05
N PHE A 50 -3.55 1.35 -8.51
CA PHE A 50 -3.44 0.87 -7.15
C PHE A 50 -2.16 0.08 -6.92
N GLN A 51 -1.77 -0.79 -7.87
CA GLN A 51 -0.49 -1.52 -7.78
C GLN A 51 0.73 -0.58 -7.75
N GLN A 52 0.71 0.50 -8.55
CA GLN A 52 1.76 1.52 -8.52
C GLN A 52 1.81 2.26 -7.19
N GLN A 53 0.65 2.65 -6.66
CA GLN A 53 0.54 3.29 -5.34
C GLN A 53 1.06 2.36 -4.24
N LEU A 54 0.63 1.10 -4.23
CA LEU A 54 1.07 0.09 -3.29
C LEU A 54 2.59 -0.04 -3.30
N MET A 55 3.20 -0.18 -4.47
CA MET A 55 4.65 -0.29 -4.57
C MET A 55 5.37 0.94 -4.00
N GLY A 56 4.86 2.14 -4.28
CA GLY A 56 5.38 3.39 -3.71
C GLY A 56 5.28 3.42 -2.18
N THR A 57 4.11 3.11 -1.63
CA THR A 57 3.88 3.07 -0.19
C THR A 57 4.77 2.04 0.51
N LEU A 58 4.93 0.85 -0.06
CA LEU A 58 5.79 -0.19 0.53
C LEU A 58 7.27 0.18 0.51
N MET A 59 7.75 0.83 -0.55
CA MET A 59 9.11 1.37 -0.59
C MET A 59 9.33 2.46 0.46
N GLN A 60 8.35 3.35 0.65
CA GLN A 60 8.43 4.38 1.68
C GLN A 60 8.50 3.78 3.09
N ILE A 61 7.64 2.81 3.40
CA ILE A 61 7.64 2.12 4.70
C ILE A 61 8.99 1.41 4.94
N ASP A 62 9.53 0.73 3.93
CA ASP A 62 10.83 0.05 4.06
C ASP A 62 11.97 1.06 4.31
N MET A 63 11.95 2.21 3.62
CA MET A 63 12.92 3.29 3.84
C MET A 63 12.82 3.90 5.26
N GLU A 64 11.59 4.16 5.73
CA GLU A 64 11.34 4.67 7.08
C GLU A 64 11.84 3.70 8.16
N GLU A 65 11.60 2.40 7.97
CA GLU A 65 12.08 1.35 8.85
C GLU A 65 13.62 1.30 8.89
N GLN A 66 14.27 1.33 7.72
CA GLN A 66 15.73 1.36 7.65
C GLN A 66 16.31 2.59 8.35
N MET A 67 15.70 3.78 8.18
CA MET A 67 16.12 4.99 8.87
C MET A 67 15.92 4.90 10.39
N ARG A 68 14.84 4.30 10.86
CA ARG A 68 14.60 4.07 12.29
C ARG A 68 15.67 3.17 12.89
N VAL A 69 15.92 2.01 12.29
CA VAL A 69 16.95 1.07 12.73
C VAL A 69 18.34 1.70 12.71
N ALA A 70 18.64 2.53 11.72
CA ALA A 70 19.92 3.25 11.63
C ALA A 70 20.07 4.33 12.71
N GLN A 71 18.98 4.94 13.20
CA GLN A 71 19.00 5.89 14.31
C GLN A 71 19.11 5.18 15.66
N GLU A 72 18.41 4.06 15.86
CA GLU A 72 18.49 3.23 17.07
C GLU A 72 19.87 2.57 17.26
N LYS A 73 20.59 2.31 16.17
CA LYS A 73 21.96 1.75 16.20
C LYS A 73 23.06 2.79 16.39
N ARG A 74 22.77 4.10 16.39
CA ARG A 74 23.77 5.08 16.81
C ARG A 74 23.89 4.95 18.33
N PRO A 75 25.05 4.54 18.87
CA PRO A 75 25.26 4.71 20.28
C PRO A 75 25.06 6.19 20.58
N SER A 76 24.31 6.49 21.62
CA SER A 76 24.39 7.78 22.29
C SER A 76 25.83 7.95 22.79
N GLU A 77 26.74 8.37 21.91
CA GLU A 77 27.87 9.21 22.27
C GLU A 77 27.18 10.50 22.75
N GLY A 78 26.90 10.66 24.04
CA GLY A 78 27.88 10.71 25.11
C GLY A 78 28.06 12.20 25.42
N GLU A 79 27.74 12.56 26.64
CA GLU A 79 27.69 13.91 27.24
C GLU A 79 28.88 14.84 26.93
#